data_AF-A0A3D5WCQ2-F1
#
_entry.id   AF-A0A3D5WCQ2-F1
#
_cell.length_a   1.000
_cell.length_b   1.000
_cell.length_c   1.000
_cell.angle_alpha   90.00
_cell.angle_beta   90.00
_cell.angle_gamma   90.00
#
_symmetry.space_group_name_H-M   'P 1'
#
loop_
_entity.id
_entity.type
_entity.pdbx_description
1 polymer ?
#
loop_
_entity_poly.entity_id
_entity_poly.type
_entity_poly.pdbx_seq_one_letter_code
_entity_poly.pdbx_strand_id
1 'polypeptide(L)'
;QSSGWLIAAADFIVRPIGFMKEGEQAMGWAVKVYDAIHSGETKIKIPVFEVHPRCYSAVMLPVARSDEYLITRFQEHKLRHELGETIEDAVEMCKKWIRINLWQDVHVIEESKLKTQT
;
A
#
# COMPACT_ATOMS: atom_id res chain seq x y z
N GLN A 1 -16.65 21.05 -14.30
CA GLN A 1 -15.81 20.27 -15.22
C GLN A 1 -15.47 18.98 -14.49
N SER A 2 -15.84 17.82 -15.05
CA SER A 2 -15.63 16.50 -14.43
C SER A 2 -14.16 16.10 -14.53
N SER A 3 -13.51 15.86 -13.39
CA SER A 3 -12.20 15.22 -13.32
C SER A 3 -12.38 13.71 -13.42
N GLY A 4 -11.97 13.13 -14.55
CA GLY A 4 -11.97 11.68 -14.77
C GLY A 4 -10.78 11.02 -14.07
N TRP A 5 -11.03 9.86 -13.46
CA TRP A 5 -10.02 9.04 -12.80
C TRP A 5 -9.52 7.98 -13.78
N LEU A 6 -8.23 7.99 -14.13
CA LEU A 6 -7.58 6.87 -14.82
C LEU A 6 -6.58 6.23 -13.87
N ILE A 7 -6.99 5.11 -13.27
CA ILE A 7 -6.07 4.13 -12.69
C ILE A 7 -5.68 3.21 -13.85
N ALA A 8 -4.46 3.35 -14.36
CA ALA A 8 -3.92 2.39 -15.31
C ALA A 8 -3.62 1.09 -14.54
N ALA A 9 -4.54 0.13 -14.63
CA ALA A 9 -4.33 -1.25 -14.23
C ALA A 9 -3.78 -2.04 -15.41
N ALA A 10 -2.46 -2.10 -15.54
CA ALA A 10 -1.71 -3.14 -16.24
C ALA A 10 -0.22 -2.81 -16.08
N ASP A 11 0.58 -3.83 -15.78
CA ASP A 11 2.05 -3.83 -15.67
C ASP A 11 2.68 -3.29 -14.37
N PHE A 12 3.37 -4.22 -13.71
CA PHE A 12 4.26 -4.07 -12.57
C PHE A 12 5.21 -2.86 -12.75
N ILE A 13 4.89 -1.74 -12.11
CA ILE A 13 5.78 -0.83 -11.37
C ILE A 13 4.80 0.19 -10.77
N VAL A 14 4.57 0.08 -9.46
CA VAL A 14 3.70 1.01 -8.74
C VAL A 14 4.33 2.40 -8.76
N ARG A 15 3.90 3.25 -9.70
CA ARG A 15 3.98 4.71 -9.56
C ARG A 15 2.66 5.18 -8.98
N PRO A 16 2.60 5.63 -7.71
CA PRO A 16 1.44 6.41 -7.29
C PRO A 16 1.50 7.74 -8.05
N ILE A 17 0.59 7.96 -9.00
CA ILE A 17 0.31 9.30 -9.53
C ILE A 17 -0.38 10.05 -8.38
N GLY A 18 0.43 10.70 -7.55
CA GLY A 18 -0.04 11.60 -6.50
C GLY A 18 -0.45 12.93 -7.12
N PHE A 19 -1.67 13.35 -6.82
CA PHE A 19 -2.11 14.74 -6.89
C PHE A 19 -1.08 15.63 -6.18
N MET A 20 -0.59 16.68 -6.83
CA MET A 20 0.27 17.67 -6.17
C MET A 20 -0.21 19.07 -6.52
N LYS A 21 -0.32 19.93 -5.49
CA LYS A 21 -0.29 21.38 -5.68
C LYS A 21 1.14 21.79 -6.03
N GLU A 22 1.30 22.88 -6.78
CA GLU A 22 2.61 23.44 -7.08
C GLU A 22 3.40 23.66 -5.76
N GLY A 23 4.51 22.93 -5.58
CA GLY A 23 5.42 23.05 -4.44
C GLY A 23 5.75 21.77 -3.67
N GLU A 24 5.04 20.66 -3.89
CA GLU A 24 5.35 19.38 -3.23
C GLU A 24 6.37 18.57 -4.07
N GLN A 25 7.45 18.09 -3.43
CA GLN A 25 8.41 17.18 -4.07
C GLN A 25 7.71 15.84 -4.37
N ALA A 26 7.87 15.37 -5.61
CA ALA A 26 7.34 14.09 -6.07
C ALA A 26 7.69 12.96 -5.09
N MET A 27 6.70 12.17 -4.66
CA MET A 27 6.97 10.96 -3.89
C MET A 27 7.95 10.08 -4.69
N GLY A 28 9.13 9.84 -4.11
CA GLY A 28 10.21 9.08 -4.72
C GLY A 28 9.87 7.61 -4.92
N TRP A 29 10.88 6.82 -5.33
CA TRP A 29 10.75 5.37 -5.40
C TRP A 29 10.45 4.78 -4.02
N ALA A 30 9.64 3.72 -3.97
CA ALA A 30 9.41 3.00 -2.73
C ALA A 30 10.75 2.41 -2.22
N VAL A 31 11.09 2.65 -0.94
CA VAL A 31 12.30 2.14 -0.30
C VAL A 31 12.17 0.67 0.09
N LYS A 32 10.94 0.20 0.35
CA LYS A 32 10.58 -1.22 0.54
C LYS A 32 9.16 -1.47 0.03
N VAL A 33 8.86 -2.72 -0.31
CA VAL A 33 7.51 -3.17 -0.68
C VAL A 33 7.18 -4.43 0.10
N TYR A 34 5.98 -4.46 0.67
CA TYR A 34 5.44 -5.61 1.39
C TYR A 34 4.18 -6.12 0.72
N ASP A 35 3.94 -7.42 0.81
CA ASP A 35 2.72 -8.06 0.41
C ASP A 35 1.93 -8.48 1.66
N ALA A 36 0.68 -8.06 1.75
CA ALA A 36 -0.28 -8.57 2.69
C ALA A 36 -1.03 -9.75 2.07
N ILE A 37 -0.84 -10.92 2.66
CA ILE A 37 -1.33 -12.22 2.20
C ILE A 37 -2.48 -12.64 3.10
N HIS A 38 -3.61 -12.99 2.46
CA HIS A 38 -4.77 -13.58 3.11
C HIS A 38 -5.28 -14.74 2.25
N SER A 39 -5.67 -15.85 2.88
CA SER A 39 -6.08 -17.07 2.19
C SER A 39 -5.06 -17.58 1.15
N GLY A 40 -3.76 -17.40 1.43
CA GLY A 40 -2.67 -17.80 0.54
C GLY A 40 -2.44 -16.90 -0.67
N GLU A 41 -3.21 -15.82 -0.83
CA GLU A 41 -3.10 -14.89 -1.95
C GLU A 41 -2.65 -13.51 -1.49
N THR A 42 -1.80 -12.84 -2.29
CA THR A 42 -1.48 -11.43 -2.07
C THR A 42 -2.72 -10.58 -2.37
N LYS A 43 -3.27 -9.97 -1.32
CA LYS A 43 -4.47 -9.12 -1.42
C LYS A 43 -4.14 -7.63 -1.46
N ILE A 44 -3.11 -7.17 -0.75
CA ILE A 44 -2.69 -5.75 -0.66
C ILE A 44 -1.17 -5.64 -0.80
N LYS A 45 -0.69 -4.71 -1.62
CA LYS A 45 0.71 -4.26 -1.69
C LYS A 45 0.90 -3.05 -0.78
N ILE A 46 2.03 -2.98 -0.08
CA ILE A 46 2.35 -1.91 0.85
C ILE A 46 3.74 -1.36 0.49
N PRO A 47 3.85 -0.49 -0.53
CA PRO A 47 5.06 0.30 -0.72
C PRO A 47 5.27 1.28 0.44
N VAL A 48 6.52 1.41 0.85
CA VAL A 48 6.96 2.35 1.87
C VAL A 48 7.82 3.41 1.22
N PHE A 49 7.54 4.68 1.51
CA PHE A 49 8.25 5.84 1.01
C PHE A 49 8.91 6.58 2.16
N GLU A 50 10.10 7.12 1.93
CA GLU A 50 10.70 8.08 2.85
C GLU A 50 10.07 9.47 2.62
N VAL A 51 9.66 10.13 3.70
CA VAL A 51 9.02 11.45 3.68
C VAL A 51 9.82 12.40 4.57
N HIS A 52 10.04 13.62 4.09
CA HIS A 52 10.81 14.64 4.81
C HIS A 52 9.97 15.29 5.93
N PRO A 53 10.54 15.59 7.12
CA PRO A 53 11.88 15.24 7.57
C PRO A 53 11.87 13.92 8.36
N ARG A 54 12.37 12.83 7.77
CA ARG A 54 12.70 11.56 8.44
C ARG A 54 11.52 10.77 9.01
N CYS A 55 10.43 10.65 8.26
CA CYS A 55 9.40 9.66 8.55
C CYS A 55 9.19 8.72 7.36
N TYR A 56 8.52 7.60 7.60
CA TYR A 56 8.17 6.63 6.57
C TYR A 56 6.66 6.61 6.37
N SER A 57 6.23 6.64 5.10
CA SER A 57 4.83 6.48 4.74
C SER A 57 4.61 5.15 4.04
N ALA A 58 3.88 4.25 4.69
CA ALA A 58 3.46 2.98 4.12
C ALA A 58 2.08 3.14 3.49
N VAL A 59 1.94 2.91 2.19
CA VAL A 59 0.70 3.14 1.43
C VAL A 59 0.07 1.80 1.09
N MET A 60 -1.20 1.59 1.44
CA MET A 60 -1.90 0.35 1.13
C MET A 60 -2.51 0.40 -0.28
N LEU A 61 -1.99 -0.46 -1.15
CA LEU A 61 -2.34 -0.63 -2.55
C LEU A 61 -2.99 -1.98 -2.79
N PRO A 62 -4.31 -2.03 -2.77
CA PRO A 62 -5.09 -3.23 -3.11
C PRO A 62 -4.71 -3.86 -4.46
N VAL A 63 -4.53 -5.19 -4.46
CA VAL A 63 -4.01 -5.98 -5.60
C VAL A 63 -5.10 -6.86 -6.26
N ALA A 64 -6.05 -7.42 -5.50
CA ALA A 64 -6.94 -8.49 -5.99
C ALA A 64 -8.45 -8.19 -5.92
N ARG A 65 -9.21 -8.89 -6.78
CA ARG A 65 -10.60 -8.63 -7.24
C ARG A 65 -11.75 -9.19 -6.38
N SER A 66 -11.44 -9.66 -5.18
CA SER A 66 -12.30 -9.73 -3.98
C SER A 66 -11.47 -10.42 -2.87
N ASP A 67 -11.64 -10.17 -1.59
CA ASP A 67 -12.85 -10.48 -0.83
C ASP A 67 -13.82 -9.29 -0.89
N GLU A 68 -15.09 -9.48 -1.30
CA GLU A 68 -15.90 -8.60 -2.21
C GLU A 68 -15.43 -7.14 -2.41
N TYR A 69 -14.36 -7.09 -3.21
CA TYR A 69 -13.41 -6.05 -3.62
C TYR A 69 -12.78 -5.16 -2.55
N LEU A 70 -12.11 -5.82 -1.61
CA LEU A 70 -11.25 -5.23 -0.59
C LEU A 70 -11.93 -4.25 0.36
N ILE A 71 -13.03 -4.61 1.01
CA ILE A 71 -14.36 -4.76 0.38
C ILE A 71 -14.77 -3.34 -0.03
N THR A 72 -15.33 -3.13 -1.22
CA THR A 72 -15.58 -1.81 -1.86
C THR A 72 -14.42 -0.77 -1.84
N ARG A 73 -13.18 -1.25 -1.84
CA ARG A 73 -11.88 -0.52 -1.87
C ARG A 73 -11.60 0.36 -0.67
N PHE A 74 -11.32 -0.34 0.43
CA PHE A 74 -11.23 0.19 1.79
C PHE A 74 -12.54 0.87 2.23
N GLN A 75 -13.62 0.60 1.47
CA GLN A 75 -14.98 1.18 1.40
C GLN A 75 -15.06 2.70 1.12
N GLU A 76 -14.84 3.05 -0.17
CA GLU A 76 -15.17 4.34 -0.82
C GLU A 76 -14.12 5.49 -0.78
N HIS A 77 -12.87 5.14 -1.08
CA HIS A 77 -11.89 5.98 -1.81
C HIS A 77 -10.93 6.92 -1.06
N LYS A 78 -10.58 6.66 0.22
CA LYS A 78 -9.29 7.16 0.72
C LYS A 78 -8.21 6.12 0.49
N LEU A 79 -7.20 6.46 -0.32
CA LEU A 79 -5.89 5.81 -0.26
C LEU A 79 -5.43 5.88 1.20
N ARG A 80 -5.25 4.73 1.83
CA ARG A 80 -4.79 4.69 3.22
C ARG A 80 -3.28 4.60 3.24
N HIS A 81 -2.69 5.48 4.04
CA HIS A 81 -1.28 5.44 4.34
C HIS A 81 -1.10 5.60 5.85
N GLU A 82 -0.07 4.96 6.36
CA GLU A 82 0.32 5.04 7.76
C GLU A 82 1.72 5.65 7.85
N LEU A 83 1.94 6.46 8.88
CA LEU A 83 3.23 7.06 9.16
C LEU A 83 3.93 6.29 10.30
N GLY A 84 5.25 6.20 10.21
CA GLY A 84 6.11 5.65 11.26
C GLY A 84 7.46 6.37 11.34
N GLU A 85 8.07 6.33 12.52
CA GLU A 85 9.46 6.77 12.70
C GLU A 85 10.44 5.79 12.04
N THR A 86 10.04 4.52 11.95
CA THR A 86 10.74 3.47 11.21
C THR A 86 9.82 2.87 10.13
N ILE A 87 10.42 2.13 9.18
CA ILE A 87 9.66 1.39 8.16
C ILE A 87 8.77 0.34 8.83
N GLU A 88 9.32 -0.35 9.82
CA GLU A 88 8.66 -1.41 10.56
C GLU A 88 7.43 -0.88 11.31
N ASP A 89 7.54 0.32 11.90
CA ASP A 89 6.39 0.98 12.55
C ASP A 89 5.28 1.29 11.54
N ALA A 90 5.62 1.91 10.40
CA ALA A 90 4.64 2.27 9.37
C ALA A 90 3.92 1.04 8.80
N VAL A 91 4.64 -0.07 8.61
CA VAL A 91 4.08 -1.34 8.13
C VAL A 91 3.24 -2.03 9.19
N GLU A 92 3.67 -2.03 10.46
CA GLU A 92 2.90 -2.63 11.54
C GLU A 92 1.58 -1.88 11.77
N MET A 93 1.56 -0.56 11.56
CA MET A 93 0.32 0.22 11.57
C MET A 93 -0.64 -0.22 10.46
N CYS A 94 -0.14 -0.47 9.24
CA CYS A 94 -0.96 -1.01 8.15
C CYS A 94 -1.51 -2.38 8.51
N LYS A 95 -0.67 -3.27 9.06
CA LYS A 95 -1.06 -4.62 9.46
C LYS A 95 -2.11 -4.63 10.57
N LYS A 96 -1.96 -3.80 11.60
CA LYS A 96 -2.97 -3.60 12.65
C LYS A 96 -4.29 -3.18 12.04
N TRP A 97 -4.27 -2.21 11.13
CA TRP A 97 -5.48 -1.76 10.47
C TRP A 97 -6.16 -2.86 9.66
N ILE A 98 -5.41 -3.61 8.86
CA ILE A 98 -5.94 -4.74 8.06
C ILE A 98 -6.59 -5.79 8.98
N ARG A 99 -5.98 -6.10 10.12
CA ARG A 99 -6.52 -7.05 11.11
C ARG A 99 -7.86 -6.64 11.68
N ILE A 100 -8.01 -5.35 11.96
CA ILE A 100 -9.22 -4.79 12.55
C ILE A 100 -10.34 -4.70 11.51
N ASN A 101 -10.03 -4.35 10.27
CA ASN A 101 -11.03 -3.90 9.29
C ASN A 101 -11.30 -4.88 8.15
N LEU A 102 -10.39 -5.81 7.89
CA LEU A 102 -10.51 -6.74 6.77
C LEU A 102 -10.41 -8.19 7.25
N TRP A 103 -9.24 -8.61 7.73
CA TRP A 103 -8.98 -10.02 8.06
C TRP A 103 -8.07 -10.18 9.27
N GLN A 104 -8.52 -10.92 10.28
CA GLN A 104 -7.71 -11.19 11.48
C GLN A 104 -6.46 -12.03 11.18
N ASP A 105 -6.54 -12.90 10.17
CA ASP A 105 -5.55 -13.88 9.75
C ASP A 105 -4.67 -13.38 8.58
N VAL A 106 -4.31 -12.08 8.58
CA VAL A 106 -3.37 -11.53 7.58
C VAL A 106 -1.91 -11.75 7.97
N HIS A 107 -1.10 -12.10 6.96
CA HIS A 107 0.36 -12.11 7.02
C HIS A 107 0.93 -10.97 6.18
N VAL A 108 1.91 -10.21 6.70
CA VAL A 108 2.58 -9.14 5.94
C VAL A 108 4.06 -9.48 5.80
N ILE A 109 4.53 -9.61 4.56
CA ILE A 109 5.86 -10.12 4.22
C ILE A 109 6.54 -9.18 3.23
N GLU A 110 7.85 -8.94 3.38
CA GLU A 110 8.64 -8.11 2.47
C GLU A 110 8.91 -8.85 1.14
N GLU A 111 8.67 -8.22 -0.02
CA GLU A 111 8.84 -8.85 -1.34
C GLU A 111 10.25 -9.40 -1.58
N SER A 112 11.28 -8.74 -1.05
CA SER A 112 12.68 -9.16 -1.15
C SER A 112 12.92 -10.54 -0.52
N LYS A 113 12.11 -10.94 0.47
CA LYS A 113 12.22 -12.22 1.18
C LYS A 113 11.45 -13.36 0.49
N LEU A 114 10.50 -13.04 -0.39
CA LEU A 114 9.73 -14.03 -1.16
C LEU A 114 10.53 -14.63 -2.33
N LYS A 115 11.47 -13.88 -2.91
CA LYS A 115 12.30 -14.34 -4.04
C LYS A 115 13.41 -15.34 -3.66
N THR A 116 13.63 -15.55 -2.36
CA THR A 116 14.72 -16.38 -1.84
C THR A 116 14.26 -17.78 -1.40
N GLN A 117 12.99 -18.15 -1.64
CA GLN A 117 12.40 -19.42 -1.20
C GLN A 117 11.94 -20.35 -2.33
N THR A 118 12.27 -20.04 -3.59
CA THR A 118 12.14 -20.93 -4.76
C THR A 118 13.50 -21.43 -5.21
#